data_AF-A0A9X9A515-F1
#
_entry.id   AF-A0A9X9A515-F1
#
_cell.length_a   1.000
_cell.length_b   1.000
_cell.length_c   1.000
_cell.angle_alpha   90.00
_cell.angle_beta   90.00
_cell.angle_gamma   90.00
#
_symmetry.space_group_name_H-M   'P 1'
#
loop_
_entity.id
_entity.type
_entity.pdbx_description
1 polymer ?
#
loop_
_entity_poly.entity_id
_entity_poly.type
_entity_poly.pdbx_seq_one_letter_code
_entity_poly.pdbx_strand_id
1 'polypeptide(L)'
;NGKSYARLYFIIGMENEGHAENEKIARAINSYLDENYYGLSRGIFPKYKKDGNGVYNQDLSKNAMLIEVGGVDNTLDELYNTIDVLTEAFSKYYWNDAEKVNG
;
A
#
# COMPACT_ATOMS: atom_id res chain seq x y z
N ASN A 1 -13.81 5.10 -16.66
CA ASN A 1 -14.94 5.47 -15.78
C ASN A 1 -14.95 6.91 -15.29
N GLY A 2 -14.12 7.84 -15.80
CA GLY A 2 -14.28 9.29 -15.53
C GLY A 2 -14.18 9.74 -14.07
N LYS A 3 -13.87 8.83 -13.14
CA LYS A 3 -13.68 9.12 -11.72
C LYS A 3 -12.29 9.70 -11.50
N SER A 4 -12.19 10.70 -10.62
CA SER A 4 -10.92 11.19 -10.10
C SER A 4 -10.53 10.40 -8.86
N TYR A 5 -9.21 10.24 -8.69
CA TYR A 5 -8.61 9.46 -7.62
C TYR A 5 -7.53 10.30 -6.95
N ALA A 6 -7.45 10.20 -5.62
CA ALA A 6 -6.25 10.55 -4.90
C ALA A 6 -5.14 9.55 -5.26
N ARG A 7 -3.89 9.95 -5.02
CA ARG A 7 -2.74 9.07 -5.24
C ARG A 7 -2.22 8.55 -3.91
N LEU A 8 -1.67 7.34 -3.91
CA LEU A 8 -1.16 6.69 -2.69
C LEU A 8 0.31 6.29 -2.79
N TYR A 9 0.94 6.02 -1.66
CA TYR A 9 2.31 5.55 -1.56
C TYR A 9 2.43 4.52 -0.44
N PHE A 10 3.22 3.48 -0.70
CA PHE A 10 3.56 2.47 0.30
C PHE A 10 4.86 2.89 0.99
N ILE A 11 4.84 3.00 2.32
CA ILE A 11 6.04 3.35 3.08
C ILE A 11 6.70 2.08 3.61
N ILE A 12 8.00 1.93 3.34
CA ILE A 12 8.82 0.86 3.92
C ILE A 12 9.83 1.46 4.87
N GLY A 13 9.73 1.10 6.15
CA GLY A 13 10.69 1.50 7.17
C GLY A 13 11.97 0.69 7.01
N MET A 14 13.06 1.33 6.61
CA MET A 14 14.33 0.64 6.32
C MET A 14 15.11 0.27 7.58
N GLU A 15 14.68 0.73 8.76
CA GLU A 15 15.25 0.33 10.05
C GLU A 15 14.50 -0.86 10.67
N ASN A 16 13.43 -1.34 10.04
CA ASN A 16 12.80 -2.61 10.40
C ASN A 16 13.65 -3.76 9.80
N GLU A 17 14.27 -4.59 10.64
CA GLU A 17 15.04 -5.76 10.17
C GLU A 17 14.19 -6.73 9.31
N GLY A 18 12.87 -6.73 9.51
CA GLY A 18 11.90 -7.51 8.73
C GLY A 18 11.34 -6.81 7.49
N HIS A 19 11.90 -5.67 7.05
CA HIS A 19 11.30 -4.83 6.00
C HIS A 19 11.07 -5.55 4.66
N ALA A 20 11.84 -6.61 4.37
CA ALA A 20 11.71 -7.38 3.14
C ALA A 20 10.32 -8.02 2.96
N GLU A 21 9.68 -8.47 4.05
CA GLU A 21 8.33 -9.03 3.98
C GLU A 21 7.28 -7.94 3.70
N ASN A 22 7.41 -6.78 4.34
CA ASN A 22 6.58 -5.61 4.05
C ASN A 22 6.74 -5.17 2.60
N GLU A 23 7.97 -5.14 2.10
CA GLU A 23 8.28 -4.74 0.73
C GLU A 23 7.67 -5.72 -0.28
N LYS A 24 7.72 -7.03 -0.01
CA LYS A 24 7.08 -8.04 -0.86
C LYS A 24 5.57 -7.82 -0.98
N ILE A 25 4.88 -7.60 0.14
CA ILE A 25 3.44 -7.29 0.16
C ILE A 25 3.16 -6.01 -0.64
N ALA A 26 3.92 -4.94 -0.37
CA ALA A 26 3.76 -3.66 -1.04
C ALA A 26 3.98 -3.78 -2.56
N ARG A 27 4.97 -4.56 -2.99
CA ARG A 27 5.23 -4.84 -4.42
C ARG A 27 4.07 -5.58 -5.09
N ALA A 28 3.52 -6.60 -4.44
CA ALA A 28 2.40 -7.36 -5.00
C ALA A 28 1.16 -6.47 -5.22
N ILE A 29 0.80 -5.67 -4.22
CA ILE A 29 -0.34 -4.74 -4.32
C ILE A 29 -0.03 -3.63 -5.34
N ASN A 30 1.17 -3.05 -5.32
CA ASN A 30 1.57 -2.01 -6.26
C ASN A 30 1.52 -2.49 -7.71
N SER A 31 1.99 -3.69 -8.01
CA SER A 31 1.93 -4.25 -9.37
C SER A 31 0.49 -4.36 -9.88
N TYR A 32 -0.42 -4.84 -9.03
CA TYR A 32 -1.84 -4.89 -9.38
C TYR A 32 -2.41 -3.48 -9.67
N LEU A 33 -2.05 -2.49 -8.85
CA LEU A 33 -2.47 -1.11 -9.06
C LEU A 33 -1.88 -0.51 -10.34
N ASP A 34 -0.61 -0.76 -10.66
CA ASP A 34 0.03 -0.27 -11.88
C ASP A 34 -0.58 -0.88 -13.15
N GLU A 35 -0.97 -2.17 -13.09
CA GLU A 35 -1.60 -2.87 -14.21
C GLU A 35 -3.06 -2.43 -14.45
N ASN A 36 -3.84 -2.21 -13.40
CA ASN A 36 -5.29 -2.00 -13.50
C ASN A 36 -5.70 -0.52 -13.34
N TYR A 37 -4.88 0.27 -12.64
CA TYR A 37 -5.15 1.65 -12.22
C TYR A 37 -3.90 2.53 -12.39
N TYR A 38 -3.29 2.48 -13.57
CA TYR A 38 -2.03 3.16 -13.88
C TYR A 38 -2.00 4.63 -13.39
N GLY A 39 -0.96 4.96 -12.63
CA GLY A 39 -0.74 6.30 -12.08
C GLY A 39 -1.41 6.58 -10.73
N LEU A 40 -2.32 5.71 -10.25
CA LEU A 40 -2.91 5.83 -8.91
C LEU A 40 -1.85 5.66 -7.82
N SER A 41 -0.98 4.66 -7.96
CA SER A 41 0.17 4.51 -7.08
C SER A 41 1.27 5.53 -7.44
N ARG A 42 1.95 6.02 -6.41
CA ARG A 42 3.24 6.74 -6.51
C ARG A 42 4.42 5.79 -6.32
N GLY A 43 4.16 4.51 -6.07
CA GLY A 43 5.15 3.49 -5.83
C GLY A 43 5.44 3.26 -4.36
N ILE A 44 6.57 2.59 -4.12
CA ILE A 44 7.06 2.19 -2.82
C ILE A 44 8.18 3.14 -2.42
N PHE A 45 8.06 3.77 -1.26
CA PHE A 45 8.99 4.78 -0.79
C PHE A 45 9.76 4.27 0.45
N PRO A 46 11.09 4.11 0.35
CA PRO A 46 11.91 3.74 1.49
C PRO A 46 12.07 4.94 2.43
N LYS A 47 11.89 4.72 3.73
CA LYS A 47 12.13 5.70 4.78
C LYS A 47 13.24 5.23 5.69
N TYR A 48 14.32 5.98 5.76
CA TYR A 48 15.48 5.68 6.58
C TYR A 48 15.42 6.47 7.89
N LYS A 49 16.31 6.17 8.84
CA LYS A 49 16.44 6.93 10.10
C LYS A 49 16.69 8.44 9.92
N LYS A 50 17.22 8.87 8.78
CA LYS A 50 17.39 10.30 8.46
C LYS A 50 16.07 11.01 8.09
N ASP A 51 15.05 10.25 7.71
CA ASP A 51 13.75 10.74 7.24
C ASP A 51 12.67 10.69 8.35
N GLY A 52 13.00 10.18 9.54
CA GLY A 52 12.08 9.94 10.65
C GLY A 52 12.62 8.88 11.63
N ASN A 53 11.74 8.03 12.19
CA ASN A 53 12.19 6.90 13.02
C ASN A 53 12.68 5.71 12.17
N GLY A 54 12.30 5.66 10.89
CA GLY A 54 12.68 4.59 9.96
C GLY A 54 12.02 3.23 10.21
N VAL A 55 11.10 3.10 11.18
CA VAL A 55 10.45 1.82 11.55
C VAL A 55 8.94 1.81 11.33
N TYR A 56 8.23 2.93 11.54
CA TYR A 56 6.79 3.07 11.27
C TYR A 56 5.89 1.96 11.83
N ASN A 57 6.21 1.42 13.01
CA ASN A 57 5.54 0.29 13.68
C ASN A 57 5.59 -1.04 12.93
N GLN A 58 6.37 -1.14 11.85
CA GLN A 58 6.53 -2.37 11.05
C GLN A 58 7.40 -3.41 11.78
N ASP A 59 8.18 -2.96 12.75
CA ASP A 59 8.95 -3.77 13.70
C ASP A 59 8.05 -4.45 14.76
N LEU A 60 6.90 -3.83 15.10
CA LEU A 60 5.97 -4.38 16.09
C LEU A 60 5.16 -5.58 15.56
N SER A 61 4.96 -5.65 14.25
CA SER A 61 4.24 -6.75 13.60
C SER A 61 4.63 -6.88 12.14
N LYS A 62 4.89 -8.11 11.71
CA LYS A 62 5.14 -8.46 10.29
C LYS A 62 3.95 -8.14 9.38
N ASN A 63 2.76 -7.90 9.96
CA ASN A 63 1.54 -7.55 9.24
C ASN A 63 1.22 -6.04 9.30
N ALA A 64 2.03 -5.22 9.97
CA ALA A 64 1.83 -3.77 10.02
C ALA A 64 2.43 -3.11 8.76
N MET A 65 1.67 -2.23 8.11
CA MET A 65 2.10 -1.46 6.94
C MET A 65 1.57 -0.04 7.02
N LEU A 66 2.37 0.92 6.54
CA LEU A 66 1.95 2.31 6.39
C LEU A 66 1.69 2.61 4.90
N ILE A 67 0.49 3.09 4.63
CA ILE A 67 0.06 3.55 3.31
C ILE A 67 -0.45 4.97 3.51
N GLU A 68 0.06 5.90 2.73
CA GLU A 68 -0.36 7.29 2.76
C GLU A 68 -1.21 7.57 1.51
N VAL A 69 -2.39 8.16 1.71
CA VAL A 69 -3.40 8.34 0.66
C VAL A 69 -3.78 9.81 0.55
N GLY A 70 -3.56 10.38 -0.63
CA GLY A 70 -3.90 11.76 -0.95
C GLY A 70 -3.04 12.82 -0.24
N GLY A 71 -3.60 14.03 -0.18
CA GLY A 71 -3.01 15.21 0.44
C GLY A 71 -4.05 16.33 0.57
N VAL A 72 -3.63 17.51 1.00
CA VAL A 72 -4.52 18.66 1.29
C VAL A 72 -5.35 19.14 0.09
N ASP A 73 -4.92 18.83 -1.12
CA ASP A 73 -5.59 19.22 -2.37
C ASP A 73 -6.66 18.22 -2.82
N ASN A 74 -6.81 17.09 -2.13
CA ASN A 74 -7.78 16.06 -2.52
C ASN A 74 -9.17 16.27 -1.92
N THR A 75 -10.18 15.89 -2.69
CA THR A 75 -11.56 15.83 -2.20
C THR A 75 -11.84 14.50 -1.48
N LEU A 76 -12.91 14.45 -0.67
CA LEU A 76 -13.33 13.20 -0.03
C LEU A 76 -13.69 12.12 -1.06
N ASP A 77 -14.34 12.49 -2.17
CA ASP A 77 -14.71 11.53 -3.22
C ASP A 77 -13.48 10.88 -3.86
N GLU A 78 -12.42 11.66 -4.10
CA GLU A 78 -11.14 11.15 -4.60
C GLU A 78 -10.50 10.17 -3.62
N LEU A 79 -10.56 10.46 -2.32
CA LEU A 79 -10.06 9.57 -1.27
C LEU A 79 -10.87 8.28 -1.22
N TYR A 80 -12.20 8.34 -1.21
CA TYR A 80 -13.06 7.16 -1.21
C TYR A 80 -12.85 6.29 -2.43
N ASN A 81 -12.81 6.88 -3.63
CA ASN A 81 -12.52 6.14 -4.86
C ASN A 81 -11.16 5.42 -4.80
N THR A 82 -10.17 6.04 -4.15
CA THR A 82 -8.82 5.46 -4.00
C THR A 82 -8.82 4.31 -2.99
N ILE A 83 -9.55 4.45 -1.88
CA ILE A 83 -9.68 3.40 -0.87
C ILE A 83 -10.43 2.18 -1.42
N ASP A 84 -11.47 2.38 -2.23
CA ASP A 84 -12.17 1.28 -2.90
C ASP A 84 -11.20 0.45 -3.76
N VAL A 85 -10.38 1.13 -4.57
CA VAL A 85 -9.38 0.49 -5.43
C VAL A 85 -8.27 -0.18 -4.62
N LEU A 86 -7.78 0.47 -3.57
CA LEU A 86 -6.78 -0.12 -2.66
C LEU A 86 -7.34 -1.38 -1.99
N THR A 87 -8.61 -1.36 -1.58
CA THR A 87 -9.29 -2.50 -0.94
C THR A 87 -9.48 -3.65 -1.92
N GLU A 88 -9.81 -3.36 -3.18
CA GLU A 88 -9.85 -4.36 -4.25
C GLU A 88 -8.47 -5.03 -4.42
N ALA A 89 -7.41 -4.23 -4.59
CA ALA A 89 -6.04 -4.72 -4.77
C ALA A 89 -5.56 -5.56 -3.58
N PHE A 90 -5.81 -5.07 -2.36
CA PHE A 90 -5.48 -5.79 -1.13
C PHE A 90 -6.26 -7.11 -1.02
N SER A 91 -7.56 -7.12 -1.34
CA SER A 91 -8.37 -8.33 -1.31
C SER A 91 -7.87 -9.37 -2.31
N LYS A 92 -7.46 -8.95 -3.52
CA LYS A 92 -6.85 -9.85 -4.51
C LYS A 92 -5.56 -10.47 -3.97
N TYR A 93 -4.67 -9.68 -3.38
CA TYR A 93 -3.48 -10.20 -2.72
C TYR A 93 -3.83 -11.20 -1.62
N TYR A 94 -4.68 -10.80 -0.67
CA TYR A 94 -5.02 -11.59 0.51
C TYR A 94 -5.69 -12.92 0.16
N TRP A 95 -6.65 -12.92 -0.79
CA TRP A 95 -7.40 -14.13 -1.15
C TRP A 95 -6.71 -15.00 -2.21
N ASN A 96 -5.79 -14.46 -3.01
CA ASN A 96 -4.97 -15.28 -3.91
C ASN A 96 -3.85 -16.00 -3.15
N ASP A 97 -3.34 -15.40 -2.07
CA ASP A 97 -2.37 -16.03 -1.16
C ASP A 97 -3.04 -16.87 -0.05
N ALA A 98 -4.33 -16.68 0.22
CA ALA A 98 -5.10 -17.56 1.10
C ALA A 98 -5.34 -18.89 0.39
N GLU A 99 -4.88 -20.00 1.00
CA GLU A 99 -5.23 -21.34 0.53
C GLU A 99 -6.76 -21.45 0.39
N LYS A 100 -7.23 -21.99 -0.74
CA LYS A 100 -8.63 -22.36 -0.89
C LYS A 100 -8.98 -23.32 0.24
N VAL A 101 -9.81 -22.89 1.17
CA VAL A 101 -10.42 -23.79 2.14
C VAL A 101 -11.31 -24.75 1.36
N ASN A 102 -10.87 -26.00 1.23
CA ASN A 102 -11.75 -27.08 0.79
C ASN A 102 -12.76 -27.31 1.92
N GLY A 103 -13.96 -26.76 1.75
CA GLY A 103 -15.12 -27.14 2.56
C GLY A 103 -15.58 -28.55 2.28
#